data_AF-A0A2J8KD74-F1
#
_entry.id   AF-A0A2J8KD74-F1
#
_cell.length_a   1.000
_cell.length_b   1.000
_cell.length_c   1.000
_cell.angle_alpha   90.00
_cell.angle_beta   90.00
_cell.angle_gamma   90.00
#
_symmetry.space_group_name_H-M   'P 1'
#
loop_
_entity.id
_entity.type
_entity.pdbx_description
1 polymer ?
#
loop_
_entity_poly.entity_id
_entity_poly.type
_entity_poly.pdbx_seq_one_letter_code
_entity_poly.pdbx_strand_id
1 'polypeptide(L)'
;MADSEALPSLAGDPVAVEALLRAVFGVVVDEAIQKGTSVSQKVCEWKEPEELKQLLDLELRSQGESQEQILERCRAVIRYSVKTGHPRFFNQLFSGLDPHALAGRIITESLNTSQYTYEIAPVFVLMEEEVLRKLRALVGWSSGDGIFCPGGSISNMYAVNLA
;
A
#
# COMPACT_ATOMS: atom_id res chain seq x y z
N MET A 1 -42.84 -8.79 25.01
CA MET A 1 -41.46 -8.32 25.20
C MET A 1 -40.59 -9.38 24.59
N ALA A 2 -40.26 -9.26 23.31
CA ALA A 2 -39.35 -10.18 22.65
C ALA A 2 -37.94 -9.65 22.89
N ASP A 3 -37.13 -10.44 23.59
CA ASP A 3 -35.71 -10.20 23.74
C ASP A 3 -35.08 -10.18 22.35
N SER A 4 -34.75 -8.99 21.87
CA SER A 4 -33.99 -8.79 20.65
C SER A 4 -32.54 -9.13 20.94
N GLU A 5 -32.15 -10.39 20.80
CA GLU A 5 -30.73 -10.76 20.78
C GLU A 5 -30.02 -9.94 19.69
N ALA A 6 -29.00 -9.17 20.08
CA ALA A 6 -28.22 -8.37 19.16
C ALA A 6 -27.46 -9.30 18.21
N LEU A 7 -27.59 -9.07 16.90
CA LEU A 7 -26.84 -9.82 15.90
C LEU A 7 -25.33 -9.64 16.12
N PRO A 8 -24.52 -10.72 16.03
CA PRO A 8 -23.09 -10.63 16.23
C PRO A 8 -22.43 -9.81 15.11
N SER A 9 -21.42 -9.01 15.46
CA SER A 9 -20.56 -8.36 14.47
C SER A 9 -19.73 -9.40 13.73
N LEU A 10 -19.68 -9.27 12.40
CA LEU A 10 -18.83 -10.10 11.52
C LEU A 10 -17.52 -9.42 11.14
N ALA A 11 -17.18 -8.29 11.78
CA ALA A 11 -15.94 -7.56 11.54
C ALA A 11 -14.68 -8.27 12.07
N GLY A 12 -14.86 -9.39 12.79
CA GLY A 12 -13.80 -10.14 13.44
C GLY A 12 -13.74 -9.89 14.95
N ASP A 13 -13.16 -10.86 15.66
CA ASP A 13 -12.90 -10.73 17.10
C ASP A 13 -11.81 -9.66 17.35
N PRO A 14 -12.05 -8.64 18.19
CA PRO A 14 -11.11 -7.53 18.37
C PRO A 14 -9.72 -7.95 18.88
N VAL A 15 -9.65 -9.03 19.69
CA VAL A 15 -8.37 -9.56 20.18
C VAL A 15 -7.60 -10.23 19.05
N ALA A 16 -8.28 -11.02 18.22
CA ALA A 16 -7.69 -11.59 17.01
C ALA A 16 -7.23 -10.52 16.01
N VAL A 17 -7.97 -9.42 15.87
CA VAL A 17 -7.59 -8.31 14.99
C VAL A 17 -6.28 -7.64 15.45
N GLU A 18 -6.14 -7.33 16.74
CA GLU A 18 -4.89 -6.76 17.27
C GLU A 18 -3.71 -7.72 17.09
N ALA A 19 -3.90 -9.00 17.43
CA ALA A 19 -2.87 -10.02 17.29
C ALA A 19 -2.42 -10.19 15.83
N LEU A 20 -3.37 -10.23 14.89
CA LEU A 20 -3.10 -10.31 13.46
C LEU A 20 -2.28 -9.12 12.98
N LEU A 21 -2.76 -7.90 13.23
CA LEU A 21 -2.10 -6.68 12.73
C LEU A 21 -0.70 -6.51 13.34
N ARG A 22 -0.54 -6.82 14.63
CA ARG A 22 0.75 -6.79 15.31
C ARG A 22 1.74 -7.79 14.68
N ALA A 23 1.28 -9.02 14.44
CA ALA A 23 2.10 -10.06 13.83
C ALA A 23 2.50 -9.69 12.39
N VAL A 24 1.54 -9.25 11.56
CA VAL A 24 1.79 -8.82 10.17
C VAL A 24 2.77 -7.65 10.15
N PHE A 25 2.59 -6.63 11.00
CA PHE A 25 3.49 -5.48 11.02
C PHE A 25 4.91 -5.86 11.44
N GLY A 26 5.07 -6.81 12.37
CA GLY A 26 6.37 -7.39 12.70
C GLY A 26 7.04 -8.03 11.47
N VAL A 27 6.30 -8.82 10.70
CA VAL A 27 6.80 -9.41 9.44
C VAL A 27 7.21 -8.33 8.44
N VAL A 28 6.41 -7.28 8.28
CA VAL A 28 6.72 -6.16 7.36
C VAL A 28 8.01 -5.45 7.79
N VAL A 29 8.16 -5.14 9.07
CA VAL A 29 9.35 -4.46 9.60
C VAL A 29 10.61 -5.30 9.35
N ASP A 30 10.59 -6.58 9.71
CA ASP A 30 11.78 -7.43 9.60
C ASP A 30 12.11 -7.75 8.14
N GLU A 31 11.12 -8.21 7.37
CA GLU A 31 11.35 -8.83 6.07
C GLU A 31 11.32 -7.82 4.91
N ALA A 32 10.40 -6.85 4.94
CA ALA A 32 10.24 -5.88 3.85
C ALA A 32 11.09 -4.61 4.07
N ILE A 33 11.08 -4.05 5.28
CA ILE A 33 11.75 -2.78 5.58
C ILE A 33 13.24 -3.03 5.84
N GLN A 34 13.58 -3.82 6.87
CA GLN A 34 14.98 -4.03 7.26
C GLN A 34 15.74 -4.88 6.25
N LYS A 35 15.31 -6.12 6.02
CA LYS A 35 16.00 -7.04 5.08
C LYS A 35 15.89 -6.56 3.64
N GLY A 36 14.72 -6.05 3.23
CA GLY A 36 14.51 -5.55 1.87
C GLY A 36 15.36 -4.34 1.48
N THR A 37 15.90 -3.58 2.45
CA THR A 37 16.82 -2.46 2.19
C THR A 37 18.28 -2.78 2.54
N SER A 38 18.54 -3.98 3.06
CA SER A 38 19.89 -4.38 3.48
C SER A 38 20.74 -4.89 2.31
N VAL A 39 21.92 -4.30 2.20
CA VAL A 39 22.97 -4.60 1.23
C VAL A 39 23.53 -6.04 1.31
N SER A 40 23.29 -6.76 2.41
CA SER A 40 23.70 -8.15 2.60
C SER A 40 22.65 -9.16 2.12
N GLN A 41 21.47 -8.70 1.70
CA GLN A 41 20.38 -9.53 1.22
C GLN A 41 20.30 -9.50 -0.32
N LYS A 42 19.47 -10.39 -0.88
CA LYS A 42 19.21 -10.43 -2.32
C LYS A 42 18.23 -9.32 -2.71
N VAL A 43 18.45 -8.69 -3.88
CA VAL A 43 17.49 -7.77 -4.50
C VAL A 43 16.19 -8.49 -4.91
N CYS A 44 16.32 -9.73 -5.37
CA CYS A 44 15.20 -10.59 -5.73
C CYS A 44 15.57 -12.06 -5.52
N GLU A 45 14.57 -12.89 -5.21
CA GLU A 45 14.69 -14.34 -5.20
C GLU A 45 13.96 -14.89 -6.42
N TRP A 46 14.68 -14.98 -7.55
CA TRP A 46 14.12 -15.43 -8.82
C TRP A 46 13.50 -16.83 -8.71
N LYS A 47 12.31 -16.96 -9.30
CA LYS A 47 11.54 -18.19 -9.46
C LYS A 47 10.85 -18.16 -10.82
N GLU A 48 10.84 -19.28 -11.53
CA GLU A 48 10.06 -19.38 -12.76
C GLU A 48 8.56 -19.25 -12.46
N PRO A 49 7.74 -18.73 -13.39
CA PRO A 49 6.31 -18.50 -13.13
C PRO A 49 5.57 -19.74 -12.62
N GLU A 50 5.84 -20.92 -13.18
CA GLU A 50 5.18 -22.17 -12.75
C GLU A 50 5.65 -22.64 -11.37
N GLU A 51 6.93 -22.43 -11.02
CA GLU A 51 7.43 -22.71 -9.67
C GLU A 51 6.82 -21.75 -8.65
N LEU A 52 6.74 -20.46 -8.98
CA LEU A 52 6.20 -19.44 -8.08
C LEU A 52 4.70 -19.64 -7.80
N LYS A 53 3.90 -20.05 -8.80
CA LYS A 53 2.50 -20.40 -8.61
C LYS A 53 2.33 -21.52 -7.56
N GLN A 54 3.13 -22.58 -7.67
CA GLN A 54 3.12 -23.69 -6.73
C GLN A 54 3.51 -23.26 -5.31
N LEU A 55 4.50 -22.36 -5.21
CA LEU A 55 4.96 -21.82 -3.92
C LEU A 55 3.93 -20.90 -3.25
N LEU A 56 3.03 -20.27 -4.01
CA LEU A 56 2.09 -19.28 -3.51
C LEU A 56 0.68 -19.83 -3.25
N ASP A 57 0.30 -20.97 -3.85
CA ASP A 57 -1.04 -21.60 -3.72
C ASP A 57 -2.16 -20.55 -3.85
N LEU A 58 -2.26 -19.95 -5.04
CA LEU A 58 -3.08 -18.75 -5.29
C LEU A 58 -4.57 -19.06 -5.55
N GLU A 59 -4.97 -20.32 -5.71
CA GLU A 59 -6.37 -20.65 -5.93
C GLU A 59 -7.22 -20.26 -4.72
N LEU A 60 -8.16 -19.34 -4.93
CA LEU A 60 -9.15 -18.96 -3.92
C LEU A 60 -10.20 -20.07 -3.76
N ARG A 61 -10.54 -20.39 -2.51
CA ARG A 61 -11.41 -21.51 -2.16
C ARG A 61 -12.58 -21.04 -1.30
N SER A 62 -13.55 -21.95 -1.08
CA SER A 62 -14.76 -21.64 -0.31
C SER A 62 -14.51 -21.47 1.20
N GLN A 63 -13.46 -22.09 1.74
CA GLN A 63 -13.14 -22.03 3.17
C GLN A 63 -12.05 -20.97 3.41
N GLY A 64 -12.18 -20.24 4.51
CA GLY A 64 -11.11 -19.36 5.00
C GLY A 64 -9.93 -20.16 5.57
N GLU A 65 -8.89 -19.43 5.96
CA GLU A 65 -7.67 -20.00 6.53
C GLU A 65 -7.40 -19.45 7.92
N SER A 66 -6.57 -20.15 8.69
CA SER A 66 -6.16 -19.69 10.01
C SER A 66 -5.20 -18.50 9.93
N GLN A 67 -5.03 -17.80 11.04
CA GLN A 67 -4.09 -16.68 11.14
C GLN A 67 -2.65 -17.12 10.82
N GLU A 68 -2.25 -18.32 11.24
CA GLU A 68 -0.93 -18.89 10.98
C GLU A 68 -0.68 -19.04 9.47
N GLN A 69 -1.66 -19.59 8.74
CA GLN A 69 -1.58 -19.74 7.28
C GLN A 69 -1.51 -18.37 6.59
N ILE A 70 -2.30 -17.39 7.04
CA ILE A 70 -2.23 -16.02 6.51
C ILE A 70 -0.85 -15.41 6.73
N LEU A 71 -0.24 -15.58 7.91
CA LEU A 71 1.10 -15.07 8.18
C LEU A 71 2.18 -15.76 7.34
N GLU A 72 2.06 -17.07 7.09
CA GLU A 72 2.94 -17.80 6.17
C GLU A 72 2.83 -17.25 4.75
N ARG A 73 1.61 -16.98 4.27
CA ARG A 73 1.38 -16.35 2.96
C ARG A 73 1.98 -14.93 2.89
N CYS A 74 1.81 -14.11 3.94
CA CYS A 74 2.45 -12.78 4.00
C CYS A 74 3.98 -12.88 3.86
N ARG A 75 4.61 -13.84 4.56
CA ARG A 75 6.06 -14.08 4.47
C ARG A 75 6.47 -14.52 3.06
N ALA A 76 5.71 -15.43 2.43
CA ALA A 76 5.99 -15.89 1.08
C ALA A 76 5.89 -14.75 0.05
N VAL A 77 4.83 -13.93 0.13
CA VAL A 77 4.65 -12.76 -0.73
C VAL A 77 5.83 -11.80 -0.61
N ILE A 78 6.23 -11.44 0.61
CA ILE A 78 7.38 -10.54 0.81
C ILE A 78 8.67 -11.18 0.32
N ARG A 79 8.91 -12.45 0.65
CA ARG A 79 10.15 -13.17 0.30
C ARG A 79 10.39 -13.15 -1.21
N TYR A 80 9.40 -13.55 -1.99
CA TYR A 80 9.54 -13.72 -3.43
C TYR A 80 9.29 -12.43 -4.24
N SER A 81 8.80 -11.37 -3.61
CA SER A 81 8.70 -10.05 -4.25
C SER A 81 10.08 -9.41 -4.46
N VAL A 82 10.23 -8.63 -5.54
CA VAL A 82 11.43 -7.82 -5.78
C VAL A 82 11.53 -6.73 -4.71
N LYS A 83 12.73 -6.52 -4.16
CA LYS A 83 13.00 -5.52 -3.12
C LYS A 83 13.35 -4.18 -3.77
N THR A 84 12.34 -3.40 -4.16
CA THR A 84 12.53 -2.11 -4.84
C THR A 84 13.18 -1.05 -3.95
N GLY A 85 13.12 -1.22 -2.62
CA GLY A 85 13.84 -0.39 -1.66
C GLY A 85 15.33 -0.69 -1.53
N HIS A 86 15.80 -1.79 -2.13
CA HIS A 86 17.19 -2.21 -1.99
C HIS A 86 18.14 -1.22 -2.71
N PRO A 87 19.28 -0.81 -2.10
CA PRO A 87 20.20 0.18 -2.70
C PRO A 87 20.86 -0.24 -4.03
N ARG A 88 20.64 -1.48 -4.48
CA ARG A 88 21.16 -2.03 -5.75
C ARG A 88 20.04 -2.36 -6.74
N PHE A 89 18.83 -1.90 -6.47
CA PHE A 89 17.74 -1.94 -7.42
C PHE A 89 17.80 -0.70 -8.31
N PHE A 90 18.18 -0.89 -9.59
CA PHE A 90 18.34 0.19 -10.58
C PHE A 90 17.49 -0.04 -11.84
N ASN A 91 16.48 -0.91 -11.76
CA ASN A 91 15.74 -1.36 -12.94
C ASN A 91 14.66 -0.37 -13.40
N GLN A 92 14.28 0.60 -12.57
CA GLN A 92 13.14 1.47 -12.81
C GLN A 92 13.51 2.93 -12.56
N LEU A 93 12.63 3.84 -12.99
CA LEU A 93 12.73 5.28 -12.70
C LEU A 93 12.35 5.62 -11.24
N PHE A 94 12.16 4.61 -10.40
CA PHE A 94 11.97 4.72 -8.96
C PHE A 94 12.84 3.67 -8.25
N SER A 95 13.34 4.02 -7.07
CA SER A 95 14.11 3.11 -6.19
C SER A 95 14.13 3.68 -4.77
N GLY A 96 14.36 2.82 -3.79
CA GLY A 96 14.45 3.21 -2.38
C GLY A 96 13.12 3.11 -1.62
N LEU A 97 13.23 3.27 -0.29
CA LEU A 97 12.11 3.21 0.64
C LEU A 97 12.24 4.37 1.63
N ASP A 98 11.57 5.48 1.33
CA ASP A 98 11.53 6.62 2.26
C ASP A 98 10.60 6.29 3.44
N PRO A 99 11.09 6.36 4.70
CA PRO A 99 10.31 5.96 5.87
C PRO A 99 9.14 6.90 6.16
N HIS A 100 9.23 8.19 5.83
CA HIS A 100 8.16 9.15 6.06
C HIS A 100 7.02 8.96 5.06
N ALA A 101 7.35 8.74 3.78
CA ALA A 101 6.40 8.39 2.74
C ALA A 101 5.72 7.05 3.05
N LEU A 102 6.46 6.05 3.55
CA LEU A 102 5.86 4.78 3.97
C LEU A 102 4.90 4.96 5.15
N ALA A 103 5.26 5.76 6.16
CA ALA A 103 4.36 6.08 7.26
C ALA A 103 3.07 6.76 6.77
N GLY A 104 3.18 7.73 5.85
CA GLY A 104 2.04 8.36 5.21
C GLY A 104 1.16 7.37 4.44
N ARG A 105 1.76 6.40 3.73
CA ARG A 105 1.03 5.32 3.05
C ARG A 105 0.28 4.43 4.04
N ILE A 106 0.91 4.00 5.14
CA ILE A 106 0.24 3.20 6.18
C ILE A 106 -0.97 3.96 6.75
N ILE A 107 -0.83 5.25 7.03
CA ILE A 107 -1.94 6.09 7.51
C ILE A 107 -3.04 6.18 6.45
N THR A 108 -2.69 6.39 5.19
CA THR A 108 -3.66 6.51 4.08
C THR A 108 -4.48 5.22 3.93
N GLU A 109 -3.81 4.06 3.89
CA GLU A 109 -4.49 2.75 3.80
C GLU A 109 -5.33 2.45 5.04
N SER A 110 -4.93 2.92 6.23
CA SER A 110 -5.73 2.75 7.45
C SER A 110 -7.01 3.59 7.48
N LEU A 111 -7.03 4.74 6.80
CA LEU A 111 -8.17 5.66 6.77
C LEU A 111 -9.14 5.37 5.63
N ASN A 112 -8.67 4.78 4.53
CA ASN A 112 -9.48 4.18 3.46
C ASN A 112 -10.70 5.03 3.01
N THR A 113 -10.50 6.33 2.79
CA THR A 113 -11.51 7.25 2.25
C THR A 113 -11.24 7.56 0.76
N SER A 114 -12.14 8.30 0.11
CA SER A 114 -11.98 8.75 -1.27
C SER A 114 -11.65 10.24 -1.34
N GLN A 115 -10.61 10.61 -2.11
CA GLN A 115 -10.31 12.00 -2.46
C GLN A 115 -11.34 12.52 -3.47
N TYR A 116 -12.52 12.87 -2.97
CA TYR A 116 -13.67 13.24 -3.80
C TYR A 116 -14.34 14.52 -3.33
N THR A 117 -14.72 14.59 -2.05
CA THR A 117 -15.34 15.78 -1.45
C THR A 117 -14.71 16.10 -0.11
N TYR A 118 -14.80 17.37 0.28
CA TYR A 118 -14.35 17.84 1.59
C TYR A 118 -15.09 17.13 2.75
N GLU A 119 -16.34 16.72 2.54
CA GLU A 119 -17.15 16.06 3.58
C GLU A 119 -16.56 14.72 4.04
N ILE A 120 -16.01 13.92 3.12
CA ILE A 120 -15.48 12.58 3.43
C ILE A 120 -13.94 12.53 3.48
N ALA A 121 -13.26 13.56 2.99
CA ALA A 121 -11.80 13.64 2.97
C ALA A 121 -11.26 15.06 3.31
N PRO A 122 -11.72 15.71 4.39
CA PRO A 122 -11.44 17.13 4.65
C PRO A 122 -9.94 17.45 4.76
N VAL A 123 -9.18 16.56 5.39
CA VAL A 123 -7.73 16.70 5.56
C VAL A 123 -7.01 16.55 4.22
N PHE A 124 -7.37 15.53 3.45
CA PHE A 124 -6.70 15.23 2.18
C PHE A 124 -7.02 16.25 1.09
N VAL A 125 -8.22 16.84 1.09
CA VAL A 125 -8.58 17.93 0.16
C VAL A 125 -7.71 19.16 0.39
N LEU A 126 -7.53 19.60 1.64
CA LEU A 126 -6.67 20.75 1.94
C LEU A 126 -5.19 20.45 1.70
N MET A 127 -4.75 19.23 2.01
CA MET A 127 -3.37 18.81 1.77
C MET A 127 -3.04 18.77 0.27
N GLU A 128 -3.97 18.27 -0.55
CA GLU A 128 -3.79 18.23 -2.00
C GLU A 128 -3.71 19.64 -2.61
N GLU A 129 -4.54 20.57 -2.14
CA GLU A 129 -4.46 21.98 -2.56
C GLU A 129 -3.06 22.55 -2.29
N GLU A 130 -2.55 22.38 -1.07
CA GLU A 130 -1.23 22.90 -0.68
C GLU A 130 -0.09 22.25 -1.47
N VAL A 131 -0.15 20.94 -1.70
CA VAL A 131 0.85 20.22 -2.49
C VAL A 131 0.84 20.70 -3.95
N LEU A 132 -0.34 20.81 -4.57
CA LEU A 132 -0.46 21.31 -5.94
C LEU A 132 0.00 22.76 -6.04
N ARG A 133 -0.36 23.62 -5.08
CA ARG A 133 0.11 25.00 -4.99
C ARG A 133 1.64 25.05 -4.91
N LYS A 134 2.25 24.19 -4.10
CA LYS A 134 3.71 24.10 -3.98
C LYS A 134 4.38 23.61 -5.27
N LEU A 135 3.80 22.61 -5.94
CA LEU A 135 4.30 22.12 -7.24
C LEU A 135 4.23 23.20 -8.31
N ARG A 136 3.11 23.94 -8.42
CA ARG A 136 2.97 25.09 -9.33
C ARG A 136 4.03 26.17 -9.04
N ALA A 137 4.29 26.45 -7.76
CA ALA A 137 5.33 27.41 -7.38
C ALA A 137 6.75 26.96 -7.82
N LEU A 138 7.05 25.66 -7.78
CA LEU A 138 8.33 25.11 -8.29
C LEU A 138 8.46 25.23 -9.81
N VAL A 139 7.34 25.16 -10.55
CA VAL A 139 7.30 25.45 -11.99
C VAL A 139 7.48 26.94 -12.29
N GLY A 140 7.22 27.82 -11.31
CA GLY A 140 7.33 29.27 -11.45
C GLY A 140 5.99 29.99 -11.57
N TRP A 141 4.87 29.32 -11.28
CA TRP A 141 3.53 29.91 -11.34
C TRP A 141 3.03 30.31 -9.95
N SER A 142 2.48 31.53 -9.84
CA SER A 142 1.88 32.05 -8.60
C SER A 142 0.37 31.78 -8.48
N SER A 143 -0.26 31.31 -9.56
CA SER A 143 -1.68 30.92 -9.63
C SER A 143 -1.84 29.80 -10.66
N GLY A 144 -2.96 29.07 -10.60
CA GLY A 144 -3.28 27.99 -11.53
C GLY A 144 -4.08 26.89 -10.84
N ASP A 145 -4.35 25.83 -11.60
CA ASP A 145 -5.12 24.66 -11.17
C ASP A 145 -4.32 23.36 -11.37
N GLY A 146 -4.84 22.23 -10.90
CA GLY A 146 -4.26 20.92 -11.11
C GLY A 146 -4.98 19.83 -10.34
N ILE A 147 -4.72 18.57 -10.70
CA ILE A 147 -5.22 17.38 -10.02
C ILE A 147 -4.12 16.32 -9.99
N PHE A 148 -4.14 15.45 -8.97
CA PHE A 148 -3.39 14.19 -9.07
C PHE A 148 -4.09 13.22 -10.02
N CYS A 149 -3.30 12.48 -10.81
CA CYS A 149 -3.79 11.44 -11.70
C CYS A 149 -3.13 10.10 -11.33
N PRO A 150 -3.78 8.96 -11.62
CA PRO A 150 -3.20 7.64 -11.38
C PRO A 150 -2.16 7.28 -12.46
N GLY A 151 -1.06 8.03 -12.49
CA GLY A 151 0.06 7.87 -13.41
C GLY A 151 0.15 8.96 -14.49
N GLY A 152 1.39 9.28 -14.89
CA GLY A 152 1.68 10.36 -15.83
C GLY A 152 1.07 10.17 -17.22
N SER A 153 0.82 8.93 -17.66
CA SER A 153 0.12 8.67 -18.92
C SER A 153 -1.29 9.26 -18.93
N ILE A 154 -2.03 9.14 -17.81
CA ILE A 154 -3.37 9.72 -17.68
C ILE A 154 -3.27 11.24 -17.53
N SER A 155 -2.27 11.76 -16.82
CA SER A 155 -2.01 13.22 -16.81
C SER A 155 -1.83 13.77 -18.22
N ASN A 156 -1.10 13.08 -19.10
CA ASN A 156 -0.94 13.48 -20.50
C ASN A 156 -2.27 13.43 -21.27
N MET A 157 -3.10 12.40 -21.04
CA MET A 157 -4.43 12.31 -21.66
C MET A 157 -5.34 13.47 -21.22
N TYR A 158 -5.31 13.85 -19.94
CA TYR A 158 -6.04 15.02 -19.44
C TYR A 158 -5.56 16.30 -20.12
N ALA A 159 -4.23 16.48 -20.27
CA ALA A 159 -3.68 17.64 -20.95
C ALA A 159 -4.14 17.72 -22.42
N VAL A 160 -4.16 16.60 -23.16
CA VAL A 160 -4.67 16.55 -24.54
C VAL A 160 -6.17 16.85 -24.60
N ASN A 161 -6.95 16.31 -23.65
CA ASN A 161 -8.40 16.52 -23.63
C ASN A 161 -8.80 17.96 -23.26
N LEU A 162 -7.96 18.67 -22.51
CA LEU A 162 -8.19 20.06 -22.11
C LEU A 162 -7.79 21.10 -23.18
N ALA A 163 -6.88 20.75 -24.09
CA ALA A 163 -6.31 21.63 -25.10
C ALA A 163 -7.20 21.75 -26.35
#